data_AF-A0AA36MQR2-F1
#
_entry.id   AF-A0AA36MQR2-F1
#
_cell.length_a   1.000
_cell.length_b   1.000
_cell.length_c   1.000
_cell.angle_alpha   90.00
_cell.angle_beta   90.00
_cell.angle_gamma   90.00
#
_symmetry.space_group_name_H-M   'P 1'
#
loop_
_entity.id
_entity.type
_entity.pdbx_description
1 polymer ?
#
loop_
_entity_poly.entity_id
_entity_poly.type
_entity_poly.pdbx_seq_one_letter_code
_entity_poly.pdbx_strand_id
1 'polypeptide(L)'
;ERMRERSEFQTKLAEFFLEADVDGSGCVSRDEFQVILKDKNAASFLDSLDLQVSDAHRLFDLLDDGSGQVTYQEFLDGCMRLKGQARSQDVISILHEQTKISRRCLDMQKSMEQLQNLLGQVLVARSETGADAGVTFRRQDTNFYV
;
A
#
# COMPACT_ATOMS: atom_id res chain seq x y z
N GLU A 1 17.81 27.83 10.97
CA GLU A 1 16.33 27.70 11.01
C GLU A 1 15.88 26.25 11.21
N ARG A 2 16.10 25.34 10.26
CA ARG A 2 15.71 23.91 10.36
C ARG A 2 16.23 23.15 11.59
N MET A 3 17.41 23.49 12.08
CA MET A 3 18.01 22.86 13.27
C MET A 3 17.34 23.32 14.57
N ARG A 4 16.79 24.54 14.59
CA ARG A 4 16.09 25.13 15.74
C ARG A 4 14.67 24.60 15.85
N GLU A 5 13.94 24.52 14.73
CA GLU A 5 12.61 23.90 14.67
C GLU A 5 12.64 22.43 15.11
N ARG A 6 13.70 21.70 14.72
CA ARG A 6 13.92 20.31 15.16
C ARG A 6 14.21 20.21 16.66
N SER A 7 15.00 21.13 17.21
CA SER A 7 15.28 21.18 18.64
C SER A 7 14.04 21.51 19.47
N GLU A 8 13.30 22.54 19.10
CA GLU A 8 12.05 22.95 19.79
C GLU A 8 11.01 21.82 19.71
N PHE A 9 10.99 21.07 18.62
CA PHE A 9 10.13 19.92 18.48
C PHE A 9 10.50 18.76 19.39
N GLN A 10 11.79 18.43 19.49
CA GLN A 10 12.27 17.39 20.41
C GLN A 10 11.99 17.75 21.87
N THR A 11 12.11 19.03 22.25
CA THR A 11 11.76 19.48 23.60
C THR A 11 10.28 19.23 23.92
N LYS A 12 9.38 19.58 22.99
CA LYS A 12 7.94 19.33 23.19
C LYS A 12 7.59 17.84 23.26
N LEU A 13 8.26 17.00 22.47
CA LEU A 13 8.10 15.54 22.56
C LEU A 13 8.56 14.99 23.92
N ALA A 14 9.67 15.51 24.45
CA ALA A 14 10.17 15.15 25.77
C ALA A 14 9.19 15.56 26.88
N GLU A 15 8.67 16.79 26.83
CA GLU A 15 7.66 17.27 27.78
C GLU A 15 6.39 16.41 27.75
N PHE A 16 5.87 16.11 26.55
CA PHE A 16 4.72 15.23 26.39
C PHE A 16 4.98 13.83 26.96
N PHE A 17 6.15 13.26 26.71
CA PHE A 17 6.48 11.91 27.18
C PHE A 17 6.58 11.85 28.70
N LEU A 18 7.20 12.87 29.32
CA LEU A 18 7.26 13.00 30.78
C LEU A 18 5.88 13.14 31.43
N GLU A 19 4.94 13.80 30.75
CA GLU A 19 3.58 13.93 31.24
C GLU A 19 2.78 12.61 31.08
N ALA A 20 3.13 11.81 30.07
CA ALA A 20 2.50 10.52 29.79
C ALA A 20 2.99 9.39 30.72
N ASP A 21 4.28 9.39 31.06
CA ASP A 21 4.93 8.40 31.93
C ASP A 21 4.62 8.69 33.42
N VAL A 22 3.38 8.36 33.82
CA VAL A 22 2.87 8.66 35.17
C VAL A 22 3.56 7.80 36.22
N ASP A 23 3.88 6.55 35.88
CA ASP A 23 4.56 5.62 36.79
C ASP A 23 6.09 5.82 36.86
N GLY A 24 6.66 6.61 35.95
CA GLY A 24 8.09 6.92 35.89
C GLY A 24 8.94 5.73 35.46
N SER A 25 8.35 4.77 34.74
CA SER A 25 9.02 3.57 34.24
C SER A 25 9.99 3.87 33.09
N GLY A 26 9.92 5.07 32.51
CA GLY A 26 10.64 5.44 31.28
C GLY A 26 9.97 4.92 30.01
N CYS A 27 8.78 4.33 30.14
CA CYS A 27 7.96 3.78 29.08
C CYS A 27 6.52 4.27 29.25
N VAL A 28 5.76 4.38 28.16
CA VAL A 28 4.35 4.73 28.21
C VAL A 28 3.54 3.50 27.85
N SER A 29 2.76 3.01 28.81
CA SER A 29 1.82 1.92 28.58
C SER A 29 0.60 2.40 27.80
N ARG A 30 -0.16 1.44 27.26
CA ARG A 30 -1.39 1.74 26.50
C ARG A 30 -2.43 2.49 27.34
N ASP A 31 -2.51 2.15 28.62
CA ASP A 31 -3.45 2.77 29.55
C ASP A 31 -3.03 4.21 29.87
N GLU A 32 -1.74 4.44 30.13
CA GLU A 32 -1.20 5.79 30.34
C GLU A 32 -1.38 6.66 29.10
N PHE A 33 -1.12 6.10 27.92
CA PHE A 33 -1.35 6.77 26.65
C PHE A 33 -2.84 7.15 26.49
N GLN A 34 -3.76 6.24 26.81
CA GLN A 34 -5.20 6.51 26.77
C GLN A 34 -5.62 7.62 27.75
N VAL A 35 -4.99 7.68 28.92
CA VAL A 35 -5.26 8.68 29.95
C VAL A 35 -4.79 10.05 29.48
N ILE A 36 -3.55 10.16 28.98
CA ILE A 36 -3.01 11.45 28.54
C ILE A 36 -3.74 11.99 27.31
N LEU A 37 -4.25 11.13 26.42
CA LEU A 37 -5.07 11.56 25.28
C LEU A 37 -6.38 12.28 25.68
N LYS A 38 -6.83 12.14 26.94
CA LYS A 38 -7.98 12.89 27.47
C LYS A 38 -7.59 14.30 27.91
N ASP A 39 -6.31 14.57 28.08
CA ASP A 39 -5.81 15.91 28.33
C ASP A 39 -5.90 16.76 27.04
N LYS A 40 -6.44 17.96 27.17
CA LYS A 40 -6.58 18.90 26.06
C LYS A 40 -5.22 19.37 25.52
N ASN A 41 -4.21 19.47 26.37
CA ASN A 41 -2.87 19.89 25.96
C ASN A 41 -2.20 18.81 25.11
N ALA A 42 -2.29 17.56 25.57
CA ALA A 42 -1.79 16.39 24.86
C ALA A 42 -2.50 16.19 23.50
N ALA A 43 -3.84 16.31 23.49
CA ALA A 43 -4.63 16.26 22.27
C ALA A 43 -4.25 17.37 21.28
N SER A 44 -4.07 18.60 21.77
CA SER A 44 -3.63 19.74 20.93
C SER A 44 -2.21 19.56 20.41
N PHE A 45 -1.33 18.88 21.16
CA PHE A 45 0.02 18.58 20.71
C PHE A 45 0.02 17.55 19.57
N LEU A 46 -0.78 16.48 19.67
CA LEU A 46 -0.95 15.52 18.58
C LEU A 46 -1.62 16.14 17.35
N ASP A 47 -2.58 17.04 17.55
CA ASP A 47 -3.18 17.80 16.44
C ASP A 47 -2.12 18.68 15.73
N SER A 48 -1.17 19.26 16.48
CA SER A 48 -0.01 19.98 15.91
C SER A 48 0.97 19.08 15.13
N LEU A 49 0.79 17.77 15.20
CA LEU A 49 1.50 16.75 14.43
C LEU A 49 0.70 16.22 13.23
N ASP A 50 -0.45 16.81 12.93
CA ASP A 50 -1.45 16.29 11.99
C ASP A 50 -1.90 14.87 12.37
N LEU A 51 -1.94 14.56 13.68
CA LEU A 51 -2.39 13.28 14.22
C LEU A 51 -3.67 13.51 15.02
N GLN A 52 -4.80 13.02 14.48
CA GLN A 52 -6.08 13.11 15.18
C GLN A 52 -6.11 12.17 16.39
N VAL A 53 -6.75 12.61 17.47
CA VAL A 53 -6.94 11.79 18.69
C VAL A 53 -7.65 10.46 18.39
N SER A 54 -8.56 10.44 17.40
CA SER A 54 -9.21 9.22 16.92
C SER A 54 -8.24 8.20 16.31
N ASP A 55 -7.14 8.67 15.73
CA ASP A 55 -6.07 7.83 15.19
C ASP A 55 -4.95 7.59 16.22
N ALA A 56 -5.01 8.20 17.40
CA ALA A 56 -3.96 8.06 18.40
C ALA A 56 -3.82 6.62 18.93
N HIS A 57 -4.89 5.81 18.92
CA HIS A 57 -4.76 4.37 19.23
C HIS A 57 -3.94 3.64 18.17
N ARG A 58 -4.14 3.98 16.89
CA ARG A 58 -3.32 3.45 15.79
C ARG A 58 -1.90 4.00 15.82
N LEU A 59 -1.74 5.23 16.33
CA LEU A 59 -0.42 5.81 16.57
C LEU A 59 0.34 4.98 17.61
N PHE A 60 -0.29 4.62 18.74
CA PHE A 60 0.34 3.74 19.72
C PHE A 60 0.76 2.42 19.07
N ASP A 61 -0.13 1.78 18.32
CA ASP A 61 0.17 0.52 17.61
C ASP A 61 1.27 0.66 16.53
N LEU A 62 1.50 1.87 16.01
CA LEU A 62 2.55 2.18 15.04
C LEU A 62 3.90 2.47 15.72
N LEU A 63 3.87 2.91 16.97
CA LEU A 63 5.04 3.26 17.78
C LEU A 63 5.57 2.06 18.56
N ASP A 64 4.68 1.20 19.06
CA ASP A 64 4.99 -0.04 19.77
C ASP A 64 5.68 -1.04 18.83
N ASP A 65 6.79 -1.61 19.29
CA ASP A 65 7.57 -2.64 18.59
C ASP A 65 7.03 -4.06 18.82
N GLY A 66 5.92 -4.17 19.56
CA GLY A 66 5.27 -5.42 19.97
C GLY A 66 5.53 -5.79 21.43
N SER A 67 6.17 -4.91 22.20
CA SER A 67 6.36 -5.05 23.64
C SER A 67 5.11 -4.67 24.45
N GLY A 68 4.16 -3.95 23.83
CA GLY A 68 2.95 -3.45 24.49
C GLY A 68 3.17 -2.16 25.28
N GLN A 69 4.37 -1.57 25.15
CA GLN A 69 4.77 -0.31 25.76
C GLN A 69 5.55 0.51 24.73
N VAL A 70 5.56 1.83 24.89
CA VAL A 70 6.31 2.72 24.00
C VAL A 70 7.39 3.41 24.82
N THR A 71 8.66 3.12 24.51
CA THR A 71 9.80 3.81 25.09
C THR A 71 9.90 5.24 24.57
N TYR A 72 10.63 6.11 25.30
CA TYR A 72 10.88 7.48 24.84
C TYR A 72 11.54 7.52 23.46
N GLN A 73 12.47 6.60 23.19
CA GLN A 73 13.19 6.54 21.93
C GLN A 73 12.25 6.17 20.77
N GLU A 74 11.37 5.19 20.96
CA GLU A 74 10.36 4.78 19.96
C GLU A 74 9.35 5.90 19.69
N PHE A 75 8.89 6.57 20.75
CA PHE A 75 8.00 7.72 20.63
C PHE A 75 8.65 8.86 19.84
N LEU A 76 9.90 9.21 20.17
CA LEU A 76 10.68 10.25 19.51
C LEU A 76 10.92 9.91 18.04
N ASP A 77 11.42 8.71 17.75
CA ASP A 77 11.76 8.29 16.39
C ASP A 77 10.50 8.16 15.52
N GLY A 78 9.41 7.63 16.08
CA GLY A 78 8.14 7.53 15.39
C GLY A 78 7.51 8.90 15.12
N CYS A 79 7.50 9.81 16.08
CA CYS A 79 7.01 11.17 15.87
C CYS A 79 7.89 11.97 14.90
N MET A 80 9.22 11.79 14.94
CA MET A 80 10.15 12.37 13.97
C MET A 80 9.93 11.83 12.56
N ARG A 81 9.62 10.53 12.42
CA ARG A 81 9.24 9.90 11.15
C ARG A 81 7.91 10.42 10.61
N LEU A 82 6.94 10.67 11.49
CA LEU A 82 5.63 11.22 11.13
C LEU A 82 5.71 12.70 10.74
N LYS A 83 6.58 13.49 11.39
CA LYS A 83 6.77 14.92 11.11
C LYS A 83 7.79 15.22 10.00
N GLY A 84 8.67 14.28 9.67
CA GLY A 84 9.85 14.53 8.85
C GLY A 84 9.60 14.62 7.34
N GLN A 85 10.38 15.50 6.68
CA GLN A 85 10.59 15.66 5.22
C GLN A 85 10.77 14.35 4.40
N ALA A 86 10.97 13.20 5.03
CA ALA A 86 10.90 11.89 4.38
C ALA A 86 9.51 11.64 3.75
N ARG A 87 8.42 12.15 4.37
CA ARG A 87 7.07 12.09 3.80
C ARG A 87 6.93 12.79 2.44
N SER A 88 7.80 13.72 2.04
CA SER A 88 7.66 14.34 0.72
C SER A 88 8.46 13.60 -0.35
N GLN A 89 9.71 13.22 -0.09
CA GLN A 89 10.54 12.52 -1.09
C GLN A 89 10.13 11.06 -1.29
N ASP A 90 9.78 10.34 -0.23
CA ASP A 90 9.35 8.95 -0.34
C ASP A 90 7.96 8.86 -0.97
N VAL A 91 7.04 9.79 -0.63
CA VAL A 91 5.72 9.84 -1.28
C VAL A 91 5.83 10.23 -2.75
N ILE A 92 6.70 11.18 -3.11
CA ILE A 92 6.95 11.50 -4.53
C ILE A 92 7.54 10.29 -5.25
N SER A 93 8.46 9.54 -4.63
CA SER A 93 9.05 8.32 -5.20
C SER A 93 8.00 7.21 -5.37
N ILE A 94 7.13 7.03 -4.38
CA ILE A 94 6.01 6.07 -4.42
C ILE A 94 5.01 6.44 -5.51
N LEU A 95 4.62 7.72 -5.63
CA LEU A 95 3.72 8.20 -6.69
C LEU A 95 4.33 8.01 -8.08
N HIS A 96 5.65 8.22 -8.21
CA HIS A 96 6.36 8.00 -9.45
C HIS A 96 6.40 6.52 -9.84
N GLU A 97 6.71 5.62 -8.89
CA GLU A 97 6.69 4.17 -9.12
C GLU A 97 5.26 3.65 -9.39
N GLN A 98 4.24 4.19 -8.69
CA GLN A 98 2.84 3.88 -8.97
C GLN A 98 2.45 4.25 -10.41
N THR A 99 2.88 5.41 -10.90
CA THR A 99 2.62 5.85 -12.28
C THR A 99 3.32 4.94 -13.31
N LYS A 100 4.52 4.44 -13.00
CA LYS A 100 5.22 3.46 -13.85
C LYS A 100 4.52 2.11 -13.86
N ILE A 101 4.11 1.61 -12.69
CA ILE A 101 3.36 0.36 -12.56
C ILE A 101 2.05 0.45 -13.35
N SER A 102 1.30 1.55 -13.20
CA SER A 102 0.05 1.75 -13.95
C SER A 102 0.27 1.74 -15.47
N ARG A 103 1.34 2.36 -15.97
CA ARG A 103 1.70 2.29 -17.40
C ARG A 103 2.03 0.88 -17.86
N ARG A 104 2.83 0.14 -17.09
CA ARG A 104 3.16 -1.26 -17.39
C ARG A 104 1.92 -2.15 -17.41
N CYS A 105 0.97 -1.93 -16.51
CA CYS A 105 -0.30 -2.66 -16.51
C CYS A 105 -1.13 -2.36 -17.77
N LEU A 106 -1.22 -1.09 -18.20
CA LEU A 106 -1.92 -0.70 -19.42
C LEU A 106 -1.27 -1.29 -20.68
N ASP A 107 0.06 -1.30 -20.74
CA ASP A 107 0.79 -1.87 -21.88
C ASP A 107 0.60 -3.40 -21.93
N MET A 108 0.66 -4.06 -20.78
CA MET A 108 0.38 -5.51 -20.68
C MET A 108 -1.05 -5.84 -21.11
N GLN A 109 -2.03 -5.01 -20.72
CA GLN A 109 -3.42 -5.18 -21.15
C GLN A 109 -3.56 -5.08 -22.68
N LYS A 110 -2.91 -4.10 -23.32
CA LYS A 110 -2.89 -3.97 -24.79
C LYS A 110 -2.25 -5.17 -25.46
N SER A 111 -1.14 -5.69 -24.93
CA SER A 111 -0.51 -6.90 -25.47
C SER A 111 -1.42 -8.12 -25.35
N MET A 112 -2.18 -8.25 -24.26
CA MET A 112 -3.17 -9.33 -24.12
C MET A 112 -4.31 -9.20 -25.14
N GLU A 113 -4.82 -7.99 -25.38
CA GLU A 113 -5.84 -7.73 -26.41
C GLU A 113 -5.33 -8.07 -27.81
N GLN A 114 -4.08 -7.72 -28.14
CA GLN A 114 -3.46 -8.06 -29.42
C GLN A 114 -3.33 -9.58 -29.60
N LEU A 115 -2.90 -10.31 -28.57
CA LEU A 115 -2.82 -11.76 -28.61
C LEU A 115 -4.19 -12.42 -28.77
N GLN A 116 -5.22 -11.92 -28.08
CA GLN A 116 -6.59 -12.38 -28.24
C GLN A 116 -7.10 -12.19 -29.67
N ASN A 117 -6.85 -11.02 -30.27
CA ASN A 117 -7.22 -10.74 -31.65
C ASN A 117 -6.48 -11.65 -32.65
N LEU A 118 -5.18 -11.87 -32.46
CA LEU A 118 -4.39 -12.75 -33.33
C LEU A 118 -4.88 -14.20 -33.24
N LEU A 119 -5.16 -14.69 -32.03
CA LEU A 119 -5.76 -16.01 -31.82
C LEU A 119 -7.12 -16.13 -32.51
N GLY A 120 -7.96 -15.09 -32.41
CA GLY A 120 -9.24 -15.03 -33.12
C GLY A 120 -9.08 -15.16 -34.65
N GLN A 121 -8.14 -14.42 -35.23
CA GLN A 121 -7.86 -14.47 -36.68
C GLN A 121 -7.37 -15.87 -37.12
N VAL A 122 -6.48 -16.49 -36.36
CA VAL A 122 -5.96 -17.85 -36.67
C VAL A 122 -7.08 -18.91 -36.60
N LEU A 123 -7.97 -18.80 -35.61
CA LEU A 123 -9.10 -19.73 -35.47
C LEU A 123 -10.10 -19.59 -36.62
N VAL A 124 -10.40 -18.36 -37.06
CA VAL A 124 -11.27 -18.09 -38.22
C VAL A 124 -10.65 -18.64 -39.50
N ALA A 125 -9.38 -18.32 -39.77
CA ALA A 125 -8.66 -18.79 -40.97
C ALA A 125 -8.58 -20.33 -41.07
N ARG A 126 -8.53 -21.02 -39.92
CA ARG A 126 -8.52 -22.49 -39.86
C ARG A 126 -9.90 -23.12 -40.11
N SER A 127 -10.97 -22.40 -39.80
CA SER A 127 -12.35 -22.85 -40.08
C SER A 127 -12.71 -22.79 -41.56
N GLU A 128 -12.16 -21.81 -42.29
CA GLU A 128 -12.40 -21.61 -43.73
C GLU A 128 -11.61 -22.61 -44.60
N THR A 129 -10.43 -23.04 -44.14
CA THR A 129 -9.59 -24.01 -44.84
C THR A 129 -10.00 -25.47 -44.62
N GLY A 130 -10.87 -25.75 -43.65
CA GLY A 130 -11.39 -27.10 -43.36
C GLY A 130 -12.68 -27.49 -44.09
N ALA A 131 -13.32 -26.57 -44.82
CA ALA A 131 -14.63 -26.79 -45.44
C ALA A 131 -14.59 -27.35 -46.87
N ASP A 132 -13.41 -27.47 -47.51
CA ASP A 132 -13.28 -27.89 -48.91
C ASP A 132 -12.67 -29.30 -49.09
N ALA A 133 -12.65 -30.11 -48.02
CA ALA A 133 -12.10 -31.48 -48.03
C ALA A 133 -13.19 -32.55 -47.80
N GLY A 134 -14.25 -32.52 -48.61
CA GLY A 134 -15.17 -33.63 -48.84
C GLY A 134 -15.90 -33.38 -50.16
N VAL A 135 -16.02 -34.27 -51.15
CA VAL A 135 -15.96 -35.74 -51.21
C VAL A 135 -15.76 -36.11 -52.68
N THR A 136 -15.02 -37.18 -53.00
CA THR A 136 -15.38 -38.08 -54.12
C THR A 136 -15.06 -39.53 -53.76
N PHE A 137 -15.84 -40.08 -52.83
CA PHE A 137 -15.95 -41.53 -52.70
C PHE A 137 -16.95 -42.04 -53.76
N ARG A 138 -16.42 -42.67 -54.81
CA ARG A 138 -17.18 -43.23 -55.93
C ARG A 138 -17.95 -44.46 -55.43
N ARG A 139 -19.28 -44.38 -55.33
CA ARG A 139 -20.13 -45.58 -55.30
C ARG A 139 -20.03 -46.27 -56.66
N GLN A 140 -19.62 -47.53 -56.66
CA GLN A 140 -20.02 -48.48 -57.70
C GLN A 140 -20.84 -49.58 -57.02
N ASP A 141 -22.16 -49.45 -57.14
CA ASP A 141 -23.09 -50.54 -56.91
C ASP A 141 -23.04 -51.47 -58.13
N THR A 142 -22.66 -52.74 -57.88
CA THR A 142 -23.10 -54.01 -58.49
C THR A 142 -23.43 -54.09 -60.00
N ASN A 143 -22.84 -55.10 -60.67
CA ASN A 143 -23.60 -55.88 -61.64
C ASN A 143 -23.26 -57.38 -61.59
N PHE A 144 -24.26 -58.14 -61.14
CA PHE A 144 -24.43 -59.59 -61.32
C PHE A 144 -24.66 -59.85 -62.81
N TYR A 145 -23.98 -60.85 -63.40
CA TYR A 145 -24.43 -61.51 -64.61
C TYR A 145 -24.30 -63.03 -64.42
N VAL A 146 -25.33 -63.71 -64.93
CA VAL A 146 -25.73 -65.12 -64.81
C VAL A 146 -24.60 -66.13 -64.99
#